data_AF-A0A0D0CAI1-F1
#
_entry.id   AF-A0A0D0CAI1-F1
#
_cell.length_a   1.000
_cell.length_b   1.000
_cell.length_c   1.000
_cell.angle_alpha   90.00
_cell.angle_beta   90.00
_cell.angle_gamma   90.00
#
_symmetry.space_group_name_H-M   'P 1'
#
loop_
_entity.id
_entity.type
_entity.pdbx_description
1 polymer ?
#
loop_
_entity_poly.entity_id
_entity_poly.type
_entity_poly.pdbx_seq_one_letter_code
_entity_poly.pdbx_strand_id
1 'polypeptide(L)'
;MFKIYVKSGLHSDPQSGEVCSKMHPVYKALANINAKETSEDMYKKLPSLDGRVYIKWVMPDPKKGGGIGGVPKLSTELVKQRPGYTSCINLLDAAHMIPMEKPNEMACKITDTIQVIFGTSARM
;
A
#
# COMPACT_ATOMS: atom_id res chain seq x y z
N MET A 1 -11.72 -14.62 13.10
CA MET A 1 -11.58 -13.97 11.77
C MET A 1 -12.80 -14.20 10.87
N PHE A 2 -13.18 -15.44 10.56
CA PHE A 2 -14.34 -15.76 9.70
C PHE A 2 -15.69 -15.20 10.20
N LYS A 3 -16.02 -15.36 11.49
CA LYS A 3 -17.27 -14.82 12.08
C LYS A 3 -17.39 -13.29 11.96
N ILE A 4 -16.26 -12.58 12.00
CA ILE A 4 -16.22 -11.11 11.85
C ILE A 4 -16.46 -10.74 10.38
N TYR A 5 -15.87 -11.47 9.44
CA TYR A 5 -16.11 -11.25 8.01
C TYR A 5 -17.58 -11.48 7.63
N VAL A 6 -18.20 -12.54 8.16
CA VAL A 6 -19.63 -12.80 7.93
C VAL A 6 -20.52 -11.68 8.50
N LYS A 7 -20.22 -11.19 9.71
CA LYS A 7 -21.03 -10.14 10.35
C LYS A 7 -20.81 -8.75 9.74
N SER A 8 -19.57 -8.43 9.40
CA SER A 8 -19.17 -7.06 9.03
C SER A 8 -19.08 -6.87 7.52
N GLY A 9 -18.72 -7.90 6.76
CA GLY A 9 -18.44 -7.84 5.32
C GLY A 9 -19.60 -8.26 4.42
N LEU A 10 -20.68 -8.81 4.96
CA LEU A 10 -21.86 -9.27 4.21
C LEU A 10 -23.14 -8.56 4.69
N HIS A 11 -24.10 -8.40 3.80
CA HIS A 11 -25.46 -7.94 4.10
C HIS A 11 -26.46 -8.78 3.30
N SER A 12 -27.68 -8.92 3.80
CA SER A 12 -28.76 -9.54 3.04
C SER A 12 -29.42 -8.49 2.16
N ASP A 13 -29.61 -8.79 0.88
CA ASP A 13 -30.41 -7.97 0.00
C ASP A 13 -31.90 -8.13 0.37
N PRO A 14 -32.62 -7.06 0.75
CA PRO A 14 -34.01 -7.14 1.16
C PRO A 14 -34.97 -7.62 0.06
N GLN A 15 -34.59 -7.47 -1.21
CA GLN A 15 -35.46 -7.81 -2.35
C GLN A 15 -35.29 -9.25 -2.82
N SER A 16 -34.06 -9.74 -2.95
CA SER A 16 -33.78 -11.12 -3.41
C SER A 16 -33.57 -12.12 -2.28
N GLY A 17 -33.30 -11.66 -1.05
CA GLY A 17 -32.90 -12.53 0.06
C GLY A 17 -31.48 -13.08 -0.05
N GLU A 18 -30.73 -12.71 -1.10
CA GLU A 18 -29.35 -13.15 -1.29
C GLU A 18 -28.41 -12.49 -0.28
N VAL A 19 -27.34 -13.21 0.06
CA VAL A 19 -26.25 -12.68 0.90
C VAL A 19 -25.21 -12.02 0.00
N CYS A 20 -25.20 -10.69 0.01
CA CYS A 20 -24.30 -9.88 -0.78
C CYS A 20 -23.10 -9.39 0.05
N SER A 21 -21.94 -9.21 -0.60
CA SER A 21 -20.83 -8.51 0.05
C SER A 21 -21.15 -7.03 0.18
N LYS A 22 -20.78 -6.40 1.30
CA LYS A 22 -20.83 -4.94 1.46
C LYS A 22 -19.78 -4.22 0.61
N MET A 23 -18.78 -4.94 0.10
CA MET A 23 -17.84 -4.41 -0.88
C MET A 23 -18.53 -4.31 -2.24
N HIS A 24 -18.43 -3.15 -2.88
CA HIS A 24 -19.02 -2.93 -4.20
C HIS A 24 -18.54 -4.01 -5.19
N PRO A 25 -19.44 -4.60 -6.02
CA PRO A 25 -19.09 -5.70 -6.91
C PRO A 25 -17.90 -5.40 -7.83
N VAL A 26 -17.73 -4.15 -8.26
CA VAL A 26 -16.57 -3.71 -9.05
C VAL A 26 -15.26 -3.82 -8.25
N TYR A 27 -15.23 -3.43 -6.96
CA TYR A 27 -14.02 -3.59 -6.14
C TYR A 27 -13.71 -5.06 -5.85
N LYS A 28 -14.75 -5.89 -5.64
CA LYS A 28 -14.60 -7.34 -5.52
C LYS A 28 -14.05 -7.96 -6.80
N ALA A 29 -14.57 -7.55 -7.94
CA ALA A 29 -14.12 -7.97 -9.26
C ALA A 29 -12.67 -7.52 -9.49
N LEU A 30 -12.32 -6.26 -9.21
CA LEU A 30 -10.95 -5.76 -9.34
C LEU A 30 -9.96 -6.50 -8.45
N ALA A 31 -10.32 -6.82 -7.20
CA ALA A 31 -9.49 -7.63 -6.31
C ALA A 31 -9.23 -9.05 -6.85
N ASN A 32 -10.17 -9.62 -7.60
CA ASN A 32 -10.07 -10.97 -8.18
C ASN A 32 -9.53 -10.99 -9.61
N ILE A 33 -9.74 -9.94 -10.41
CA ILE A 33 -9.32 -9.82 -11.82
C ILE A 33 -7.88 -9.31 -11.91
N ASN A 34 -7.49 -8.33 -11.08
CA ASN A 34 -6.08 -7.88 -11.00
C ASN A 34 -5.18 -8.88 -10.26
N ALA A 35 -5.69 -10.02 -9.83
CA ALA A 35 -4.89 -11.09 -9.24
C ALA A 35 -4.19 -11.98 -10.30
N LYS A 36 -4.46 -11.80 -11.60
CA LYS A 36 -3.82 -12.59 -12.67
C LYS A 36 -2.37 -12.19 -12.94
N GLU A 37 -2.02 -10.93 -12.70
CA GLU A 37 -0.63 -10.49 -12.72
C GLU A 37 -0.26 -10.18 -11.27
N THR A 38 0.58 -11.04 -10.70
CA THR A 38 1.23 -10.79 -9.43
C THR A 38 1.79 -9.37 -9.43
N SER A 39 1.79 -8.72 -8.27
CA SER A 39 2.42 -7.41 -8.00
C SER A 39 3.89 -7.30 -8.44
N GLU A 40 4.48 -8.39 -8.92
CA GLU A 40 5.80 -8.50 -9.53
C GLU A 40 6.00 -7.57 -10.72
N ASP A 41 4.95 -7.28 -11.49
CA ASP A 41 5.09 -6.42 -12.68
C ASP A 41 5.29 -4.94 -12.33
N MET A 42 4.79 -4.47 -11.20
CA MET A 42 5.06 -3.11 -10.73
C MET A 42 6.56 -2.92 -10.46
N TYR A 43 7.19 -3.85 -9.74
CA TYR A 43 8.61 -3.75 -9.39
C TYR A 43 9.51 -3.80 -10.65
N LYS A 44 9.20 -4.67 -11.61
CA LYS A 44 9.91 -4.73 -12.91
C LYS A 44 9.85 -3.40 -13.68
N LYS A 45 8.80 -2.59 -13.49
CA LYS A 45 8.62 -1.29 -14.15
C LYS A 45 9.22 -0.11 -13.39
N LEU A 46 9.56 -0.26 -12.11
CA LEU A 46 10.18 0.80 -11.30
C LEU A 46 11.42 1.45 -11.94
N PRO A 47 12.32 0.71 -12.60
CA PRO A 47 13.47 1.32 -13.30
C PRO A 47 13.07 2.16 -14.51
N SER A 48 11.92 1.88 -15.13
CA SER A 48 11.42 2.59 -16.33
C SER A 48 10.54 3.80 -16.04
N LEU A 49 10.19 4.03 -14.77
CA LEU A 49 9.39 5.19 -14.37
C LEU A 49 10.19 6.48 -14.54
N ASP A 50 9.55 7.50 -15.11
CA ASP A 50 10.13 8.82 -15.38
C ASP A 50 10.88 9.38 -14.15
N GLY A 51 12.05 10.00 -14.39
CA GLY A 51 12.91 10.53 -13.35
C GLY A 51 12.29 11.67 -12.52
N ARG A 52 11.20 12.27 -12.99
CA ARG A 52 10.42 13.31 -12.28
C ARG A 52 9.41 12.74 -11.29
N VAL A 53 9.18 11.42 -11.30
CA VAL A 53 8.25 10.78 -10.36
C VAL A 53 8.98 10.47 -9.06
N TYR A 54 8.65 11.17 -7.98
CA TYR A 54 9.20 10.83 -6.67
C TYR A 54 8.44 9.64 -6.07
N ILE A 55 9.16 8.68 -5.48
CA ILE A 55 8.53 7.57 -4.73
C ILE A 55 9.00 7.58 -3.27
N LYS A 56 8.03 7.57 -2.35
CA LYS A 56 8.27 7.34 -0.92
C LYS A 56 7.78 5.94 -0.55
N TRP A 57 8.71 5.05 -0.18
CA TRP A 57 8.40 3.76 0.42
C TRP A 57 8.28 3.91 1.94
N VAL A 58 7.09 3.62 2.49
CA VAL A 58 6.86 3.51 3.92
C VAL A 58 6.61 2.04 4.22
N MET A 59 7.62 1.39 4.80
CA MET A 59 7.66 -0.04 5.03
C MET A 59 7.39 -0.38 6.49
N PRO A 60 6.84 -1.56 6.80
CA PRO A 60 6.65 -1.99 8.18
C PRO A 60 7.99 -2.26 8.89
N ASP A 61 7.95 -2.40 10.20
CA ASP A 61 9.09 -2.84 11.00
C ASP A 61 9.49 -4.27 10.60
N PRO A 62 10.74 -4.50 10.15
CA PRO A 62 11.23 -5.84 9.81
C PRO A 62 11.07 -6.86 10.94
N LYS A 63 11.09 -6.42 12.20
CA LYS A 63 10.97 -7.28 13.39
C LYS A 63 9.53 -7.73 13.69
N LYS A 64 8.52 -7.08 13.10
CA LYS A 64 7.09 -7.41 13.29
C LYS A 64 6.54 -8.34 12.20
N GLY A 65 7.41 -9.10 11.53
CA GLY A 65 7.05 -9.86 10.32
C GLY A 65 6.81 -8.94 9.12
N GLY A 66 7.28 -7.69 9.21
CA GLY A 66 7.08 -6.67 8.20
C GLY A 66 7.84 -6.97 6.91
N GLY A 67 7.13 -6.92 5.80
CA GLY A 67 7.71 -6.96 4.46
C GLY A 67 6.68 -7.33 3.39
N ILE A 68 7.00 -7.04 2.14
CA ILE A 68 6.29 -7.52 0.96
C ILE A 68 6.30 -9.05 1.00
N GLY A 69 5.10 -9.65 1.00
CA GLY A 69 4.93 -11.10 1.12
C GLY A 69 5.36 -11.71 2.46
N GLY A 70 5.54 -10.90 3.52
CA GLY A 70 6.05 -11.36 4.81
C GLY A 70 7.55 -11.66 4.81
N VAL A 71 8.28 -11.24 3.77
CA VAL A 71 9.72 -11.45 3.63
C VAL A 71 10.47 -10.10 3.69
N PRO A 72 11.13 -9.78 4.81
CA PRO A 72 11.82 -8.50 4.97
C PRO A 72 12.94 -8.26 3.93
N LYS A 73 13.68 -9.32 3.56
CA LYS A 73 14.76 -9.25 2.57
C LYS A 73 14.23 -8.86 1.18
N LEU A 74 13.16 -9.52 0.75
CA LEU A 74 12.49 -9.22 -0.51
C LEU A 74 12.08 -7.75 -0.59
N SER A 75 11.57 -7.20 0.52
CA SER A 75 11.21 -5.78 0.58
C SER A 75 12.40 -4.87 0.32
N THR A 76 13.53 -5.17 0.94
CA THR A 76 14.76 -4.38 0.81
C THR A 76 15.29 -4.40 -0.62
N GLU A 77 15.17 -5.54 -1.31
CA GLU A 77 15.61 -5.70 -2.69
C GLU A 77 14.67 -4.95 -3.66
N LEU A 78 13.36 -5.13 -3.50
CA LEU A 78 12.35 -4.58 -4.39
C LEU A 78 12.29 -3.04 -4.35
N VAL A 79 12.34 -2.43 -3.15
CA VAL A 79 12.29 -0.96 -3.03
C VAL A 79 13.56 -0.26 -3.54
N LYS A 80 14.67 -1.01 -3.66
CA LYS A 80 15.94 -0.53 -4.21
C LYS A 80 16.01 -0.64 -5.74
N GLN A 81 15.04 -1.27 -6.39
CA GLN A 81 15.06 -1.41 -7.86
C GLN A 81 14.93 -0.08 -8.61
N ARG A 82 14.42 0.98 -7.96
CA ARG A 82 14.38 2.32 -8.55
C ARG A 82 15.72 3.05 -8.34
N PRO A 83 16.44 3.42 -9.41
CA PRO A 83 17.60 4.28 -9.30
C PRO A 83 17.17 5.74 -9.12
N GLY A 84 17.63 6.38 -8.03
CA GLY A 84 17.43 7.82 -7.80
C GLY A 84 15.98 8.25 -7.55
N TYR A 85 15.81 9.50 -7.08
CA TYR A 85 14.54 10.16 -6.79
C TYR A 85 13.49 9.28 -6.08
N THR A 86 13.97 8.56 -5.06
CA THR A 86 13.20 7.64 -4.22
C THR A 86 13.72 7.74 -2.79
N SER A 87 12.88 7.46 -1.80
CA SER A 87 13.36 7.20 -0.44
C SER A 87 12.56 6.08 0.22
N CYS A 88 13.16 5.42 1.19
CA CYS A 88 12.55 4.32 1.92
C CYS A 88 12.76 4.51 3.42
N ILE A 89 11.73 4.24 4.21
CA ILE A 89 11.82 4.16 5.66
C ILE A 89 11.10 2.92 6.16
N ASN A 90 11.54 2.40 7.29
CA ASN A 90 10.77 1.44 8.09
C ASN A 90 10.13 2.19 9.26
N LEU A 91 8.83 2.04 9.43
CA LEU A 91 8.10 2.66 10.52
C LEU A 91 8.10 1.70 11.71
N LEU A 92 8.78 2.11 12.79
CA LEU A 92 8.99 1.28 13.98
C LEU A 92 7.65 0.84 14.60
N ASP A 93 7.62 -0.40 15.07
CA ASP A 93 6.44 -1.06 15.66
C ASP A 93 5.20 -1.16 14.76
N ALA A 94 5.30 -0.85 13.46
CA ALA A 94 4.22 -1.05 12.51
C ALA A 94 4.34 -2.42 11.80
N ALA A 95 3.22 -3.12 11.67
CA ALA A 95 3.05 -4.32 10.86
C ALA A 95 2.38 -3.95 9.51
N HIS A 96 1.70 -4.91 8.88
CA HIS A 96 1.21 -4.77 7.50
C HIS A 96 0.19 -3.63 7.30
N MET A 97 -0.53 -3.22 8.35
CA MET A 97 -1.60 -2.23 8.23
C MET A 97 -1.16 -0.85 8.76
N ILE A 98 0.00 -0.36 8.30
CA ILE A 98 0.62 0.90 8.76
C ILE A 98 -0.38 2.07 8.86
N PRO A 99 -1.26 2.35 7.87
CA PRO A 99 -2.19 3.48 7.98
C PRO A 99 -3.21 3.34 9.12
N MET A 100 -3.54 2.12 9.55
CA MET A 100 -4.45 1.87 10.68
C MET A 100 -3.72 1.84 12.02
N GLU A 101 -2.48 1.35 12.03
CA GLU A 101 -1.69 1.20 13.25
C GLU A 101 -1.02 2.50 13.68
N LYS A 102 -0.58 3.31 12.70
CA LYS A 102 0.25 4.51 12.88
C LYS A 102 -0.25 5.66 11.99
N PRO A 103 -1.53 6.06 12.13
CA PRO A 103 -2.17 7.02 11.21
C PRO A 103 -1.49 8.40 11.22
N ASN A 104 -1.06 8.88 12.40
CA ASN A 104 -0.43 10.19 12.54
C ASN A 104 0.95 10.20 11.89
N GLU A 105 1.76 9.17 12.14
CA GLU A 105 3.08 9.04 11.56
C GLU A 105 2.98 8.89 10.03
N MET A 106 2.00 8.12 9.53
CA MET A 106 1.75 8.01 8.09
C MET A 106 1.35 9.36 7.47
N ALA A 107 0.46 10.12 8.12
CA ALA A 107 0.07 11.45 7.66
C ALA A 107 1.25 12.43 7.61
N CYS A 108 2.14 12.38 8.61
CA CYS A 108 3.39 13.14 8.58
C CYS A 108 4.24 12.75 7.37
N LYS A 109 4.36 11.46 7.04
CA LYS A 109 5.16 11.03 5.87
C LYS A 109 4.59 11.45 4.53
N ILE A 110 3.25 11.51 4.41
CA ILE A 110 2.61 12.09 3.24
C ILE A 110 2.93 13.58 3.14
N THR A 111 2.83 14.31 4.25
CA THR A 111 3.13 15.75 4.31
C THR A 111 4.59 16.04 3.95
N ASP A 112 5.54 15.33 4.57
CA ASP A 112 6.97 15.40 4.28
C ASP A 112 7.23 15.16 2.78
N THR A 113 6.54 14.19 2.19
CA THR A 113 6.69 13.84 0.77
C THR A 113 6.16 14.93 -0.16
N ILE A 114 5.00 15.51 0.16
CA ILE A 114 4.45 16.65 -0.58
C ILE A 114 5.42 17.83 -0.52
N GLN A 115 6.02 18.11 0.64
CA GLN A 115 7.05 19.13 0.77
C GLN A 115 8.29 18.83 -0.08
N VAL A 116 8.74 17.59 -0.18
CA VAL A 116 9.86 17.23 -1.07
C VAL A 116 9.51 17.48 -2.54
N ILE A 117 8.29 17.18 -2.96
CA ILE A 117 7.85 17.30 -4.36
C ILE A 117 7.61 18.76 -4.75
N PHE A 118 7.01 19.56 -3.87
CA PHE A 118 6.54 20.91 -4.17
C PHE A 118 7.34 22.03 -3.47
N GLY A 119 8.16 21.68 -2.49
CA GLY A 119 8.85 22.60 -1.58
C GLY A 119 10.19 23.17 -2.08
N THR A 120 10.40 23.18 -3.38
CA THR A 120 11.43 24.03 -4.01
C THR A 120 10.91 24.73 -5.26
N SER A 121 9.72 25.31 -5.19
CA SER A 121 9.48 26.54 -5.95
C SER A 121 9.98 27.69 -5.08
N ALA A 122 11.26 28.04 -5.26
CA ALA A 122 11.74 29.34 -4.82
C ALA A 122 10.81 30.39 -5.44
N ARG A 123 10.12 31.14 -4.58
CA ARG A 123 9.47 32.38 -4.95
C ARG A 123 10.53 33.25 -5.66
N MET A 124 10.40 33.39 -6.98
CA MET A 124 10.95 34.52 -7.72
C MET A 124 9.96 35.67 -7.63
#